data_AF-A0A8C6D8V5-F1
#
_entry.id   AF-A0A8C6D8V5-F1
#
_cell.length_a   1.000
_cell.length_b   1.000
_cell.length_c   1.000
_cell.angle_alpha   90.00
_cell.angle_beta   90.00
_cell.angle_gamma   90.00
#
_symmetry.space_group_name_H-M   'P 1'
#
loop_
_entity.id
_entity.type
_entity.pdbx_description
1 polymer ?
#
loop_
_entity_poly.entity_id
_entity_poly.type
_entity_poly.pdbx_seq_one_letter_code
_entity_poly.pdbx_strand_id
1 'polypeptide(L)'
;MVELPGYSLSGVFASFFFIFLSMKRSDDFRVTGSVHPILAMVGEDALLICQLLPKRTARHLEVRWYRSEPSTPVFVYRDGDEVTETQMEEYRGRVEWIEGGITEGTVALKVHSLRPSDHGQYWCRVKEDNYLAETSLLLQVASLGSDPYIHVDGSVESGLQLVCTAKGWFPEPQVSWRDIKGENLLTFSNHNFQDEDGSFYVESTLVVRDASTETVSCFIHNPSLAEEKGSDVSIPEKLQTELASLKVIGPSQPILVGVGEDIQLTCSLAPKTDAQSMEVRWVRSHRHPAVYVYMDGAHVAGEQMAEYRGRTTVLSDAISEGRLTLQINDAKTSDDGKYRCLFEKDGVYQEADLDLKIIGLGFSPQISMERLKDGEVKLKCTSEGWFPQPHAFLLVTNSSVVNVTCSISSPLLESRMIYSREIQQICGLLLLLVGVVGLIWWKSCRKGELGEHKQRGAGFAVGTFSADTEAQRHPVDIQ
;
A
#
# COMPACT_ATOMS: atom_id res chain seq x y z
N MET A 1 43.88 -30.13 -82.96
CA MET A 1 43.60 -29.16 -81.89
C MET A 1 42.08 -29.07 -81.82
N VAL A 2 41.36 -29.70 -80.89
CA VAL A 2 41.67 -30.21 -79.55
C VAL A 2 40.69 -31.37 -79.27
N GLU A 3 41.19 -32.48 -78.76
CA GLU A 3 40.38 -33.40 -77.94
C GLU A 3 40.03 -32.68 -76.63
N LEU A 4 38.75 -32.59 -76.29
CA LEU A 4 38.32 -32.39 -74.92
C LEU A 4 37.24 -33.43 -74.59
N PRO A 5 37.54 -34.37 -73.67
CA PRO A 5 36.65 -35.47 -73.31
C PRO A 5 35.60 -35.02 -72.30
N GLY A 6 34.41 -35.59 -72.44
CA GLY A 6 33.60 -36.10 -71.34
C GLY A 6 33.27 -35.16 -70.19
N TYR A 7 32.29 -34.28 -70.40
CA TYR A 7 31.43 -33.86 -69.28
C TYR A 7 30.13 -34.64 -69.36
N SER A 8 30.03 -35.66 -68.50
CA SER A 8 28.81 -36.43 -68.31
C SER A 8 27.72 -35.50 -67.79
N LEU A 9 26.72 -35.20 -68.64
CA LEU A 9 25.48 -34.53 -68.26
C LEU A 9 24.80 -35.23 -67.07
N SER A 10 25.01 -36.54 -66.90
CA SER A 10 24.48 -37.33 -65.78
C SER A 10 25.06 -36.91 -64.42
N GLY A 11 26.30 -36.40 -64.35
CA GLY A 11 26.92 -35.94 -63.10
C GLY A 11 26.38 -34.60 -62.60
N VAL A 12 26.02 -33.69 -63.52
CA VAL A 12 25.47 -32.37 -63.17
C VAL A 12 24.02 -32.49 -62.74
N PHE A 13 23.21 -33.34 -63.40
CA PHE A 13 21.85 -33.65 -62.95
C PHE A 13 21.86 -34.38 -61.60
N ALA A 14 22.76 -35.35 -61.39
CA ALA A 14 22.90 -36.00 -60.09
C ALA A 14 23.34 -35.01 -59.00
N SER A 15 24.28 -34.11 -59.28
CA SER A 15 24.74 -33.09 -58.33
C SER A 15 23.65 -32.05 -58.03
N PHE A 16 22.85 -31.62 -59.00
CA PHE A 16 21.69 -30.76 -58.76
C PHE A 16 20.58 -31.49 -58.00
N PHE A 17 20.35 -32.79 -58.26
CA PHE A 17 19.39 -33.60 -57.52
C PHE A 17 19.84 -33.84 -56.08
N PHE A 18 21.14 -34.02 -55.83
CA PHE A 18 21.72 -34.07 -54.48
C PHE A 18 21.66 -32.72 -53.76
N ILE A 19 21.82 -31.59 -54.45
CA ILE A 19 21.63 -30.25 -53.88
C ILE A 19 20.14 -29.98 -53.57
N PHE A 20 19.21 -30.41 -54.44
CA PHE A 20 17.76 -30.33 -54.17
C PHE A 20 17.32 -31.27 -53.04
N LEU A 21 17.92 -32.46 -52.88
CA LEU A 21 17.69 -33.36 -51.75
C LEU A 21 18.36 -32.87 -50.45
N SER A 22 19.43 -32.08 -50.55
CA SER A 22 20.12 -31.46 -49.40
C SER A 22 19.51 -30.11 -49.00
N MET A 23 18.57 -29.58 -49.80
CA MET A 23 17.74 -28.42 -49.47
C MET A 23 16.33 -28.85 -49.00
N LYS A 24 16.24 -29.84 -48.11
CA LYS A 24 15.09 -29.92 -47.20
C LYS A 24 15.18 -28.73 -46.24
N ARG A 25 14.73 -27.57 -46.72
CA ARG A 25 14.48 -26.37 -45.92
C ARG A 25 13.35 -26.71 -44.95
N SER A 26 13.65 -26.56 -43.65
CA SER A 26 12.74 -26.46 -42.49
C SER A 26 11.25 -26.67 -42.83
N ASP A 27 10.66 -27.76 -42.34
CA ASP A 27 9.20 -27.90 -42.26
C ASP A 27 8.69 -26.85 -41.25
N ASP A 28 8.61 -25.59 -41.69
CA ASP A 28 8.17 -24.45 -40.88
C ASP A 28 6.81 -24.77 -40.25
N PHE A 29 6.74 -24.66 -38.93
CA PHE A 29 5.53 -24.94 -38.15
C PHE A 29 5.03 -23.66 -37.49
N ARG A 30 3.73 -23.56 -37.25
CA ARG A 30 3.16 -22.51 -36.40
C ARG A 30 2.55 -23.14 -35.16
N VAL A 31 2.38 -22.32 -34.12
CA VAL A 31 1.74 -22.71 -32.88
C VAL A 31 0.44 -21.93 -32.75
N THR A 32 -0.63 -22.60 -32.36
CA THR A 32 -1.95 -21.99 -32.13
C THR A 32 -2.43 -22.31 -30.74
N GLY A 33 -2.87 -21.29 -29.99
CA GLY A 33 -3.50 -21.43 -28.68
C GLY A 33 -5.01 -21.31 -28.74
N SER A 34 -5.66 -21.39 -27.58
CA SER A 34 -7.09 -21.10 -27.45
C SER A 34 -7.37 -19.64 -27.81
N VAL A 35 -8.39 -19.41 -28.65
CA VAL A 35 -8.89 -18.07 -28.98
C VAL A 35 -9.79 -17.53 -27.86
N HIS A 36 -10.49 -18.43 -27.16
CA HIS A 36 -11.36 -18.07 -26.04
C HIS A 36 -10.57 -18.13 -24.74
N PRO A 37 -10.84 -17.22 -23.78
CA PRO A 37 -10.26 -17.31 -22.46
C PRO A 37 -10.58 -18.64 -21.78
N ILE A 38 -9.61 -19.18 -21.06
CA ILE A 38 -9.78 -20.37 -20.22
C ILE A 38 -10.25 -19.85 -18.86
N LEU A 39 -11.50 -20.11 -18.50
CA LEU A 39 -12.08 -19.73 -17.22
C LEU A 39 -11.95 -20.87 -16.21
N ALA A 40 -11.43 -20.58 -15.02
CA ALA A 40 -11.31 -21.54 -13.93
C ALA A 40 -11.41 -20.82 -12.56
N MET A 41 -11.86 -21.54 -11.54
CA MET A 41 -12.00 -20.98 -10.20
C MET A 41 -10.69 -21.01 -9.41
N VAL A 42 -10.53 -20.10 -8.45
CA VAL A 42 -9.45 -20.19 -7.45
C VAL A 42 -9.50 -21.55 -6.75
N GLY A 43 -8.34 -22.19 -6.62
CA GLY A 43 -8.19 -23.53 -6.03
C GLY A 43 -8.39 -24.70 -7.02
N GLU A 44 -8.99 -24.47 -8.19
CA GLU A 44 -9.08 -25.49 -9.24
C GLU A 44 -7.76 -25.63 -10.02
N ASP A 45 -7.73 -26.60 -10.93
CA ASP A 45 -6.62 -26.78 -11.87
C ASP A 45 -7.01 -26.22 -13.25
N ALA A 46 -6.09 -25.54 -13.94
CA ALA A 46 -6.27 -25.13 -15.33
C ALA A 46 -5.38 -25.94 -16.27
N LEU A 47 -5.91 -26.27 -17.45
CA LEU A 47 -5.16 -26.92 -18.53
C LEU A 47 -4.91 -25.93 -19.66
N LEU A 48 -3.65 -25.55 -19.85
CA LEU A 48 -3.19 -24.64 -20.90
C LEU A 48 -2.70 -25.48 -22.09
N ILE A 49 -3.25 -25.24 -23.28
CA ILE A 49 -2.95 -26.03 -24.48
C ILE A 49 -2.54 -25.13 -25.63
N CYS A 50 -1.45 -25.50 -26.30
CA CYS A 50 -1.09 -25.02 -27.62
C CYS A 50 -0.87 -26.20 -28.59
N GLN A 51 -1.12 -25.96 -29.87
CA GLN A 51 -1.10 -26.97 -30.91
C GLN A 51 -0.14 -26.58 -32.03
N LEU A 52 0.74 -27.49 -32.42
CA LEU A 52 1.57 -27.35 -33.61
C LEU A 52 0.75 -27.62 -34.88
N LEU A 53 0.97 -26.78 -35.89
CA LEU A 53 0.40 -26.91 -37.23
C LEU A 53 1.52 -26.80 -38.28
N PRO A 54 1.66 -27.78 -39.20
CA PRO A 54 0.91 -29.05 -39.24
C PRO A 54 1.18 -29.95 -38.02
N LYS A 55 0.26 -30.88 -37.72
CA LYS A 55 0.40 -31.83 -36.61
C LYS A 55 1.68 -32.64 -36.77
N ARG A 56 2.54 -32.63 -35.76
CA ARG A 56 3.84 -33.32 -35.74
C ARG A 56 4.32 -33.52 -34.32
N THR A 57 5.22 -34.47 -34.10
CA THR A 57 5.75 -34.73 -32.75
C THR A 57 6.48 -33.51 -32.17
N ALA A 58 6.21 -33.21 -30.89
CA ALA A 58 6.92 -32.18 -30.13
C ALA A 58 7.97 -32.78 -29.16
N ARG A 59 8.20 -34.11 -29.17
CA ARG A 59 9.10 -34.81 -28.23
C ARG A 59 10.55 -34.30 -28.26
N HIS A 60 11.02 -33.86 -29.41
CA HIS A 60 12.39 -33.39 -29.60
C HIS A 60 12.47 -31.87 -29.73
N LEU A 61 11.38 -31.16 -29.41
CA LEU A 61 11.31 -29.71 -29.48
C LEU A 61 11.50 -29.12 -28.10
N GLU A 62 12.07 -27.93 -28.05
CA GLU A 62 12.10 -27.17 -26.81
C GLU A 62 10.78 -26.41 -26.66
N VAL A 63 10.10 -26.62 -25.54
CA VAL A 63 8.83 -25.96 -25.20
C VAL A 63 9.02 -25.11 -23.96
N ARG A 64 8.56 -23.85 -24.03
CA ARG A 64 8.54 -22.94 -22.88
C ARG A 64 7.15 -22.36 -22.70
N TRP A 65 6.70 -22.35 -21.44
CA TRP A 65 5.57 -21.57 -20.99
C TRP A 65 6.06 -20.39 -20.14
N TYR A 66 5.54 -19.20 -20.40
CA TYR A 66 5.91 -17.99 -19.65
C TYR A 66 4.75 -16.99 -19.59
N ARG A 67 4.84 -16.04 -18.66
CA ARG A 67 3.81 -15.01 -18.39
C ARG A 67 4.09 -13.72 -19.17
N SER A 68 5.34 -13.25 -19.12
CA SER A 68 5.82 -12.05 -19.82
C SER A 68 7.31 -12.22 -20.15
N GLU A 69 7.85 -11.54 -21.15
CA GLU A 69 9.29 -11.54 -21.42
C GLU A 69 9.91 -10.21 -20.95
N PRO A 70 11.09 -10.19 -20.31
CA PRO A 70 11.99 -11.31 -20.00
C PRO A 70 11.75 -11.93 -18.60
N SER A 71 10.59 -12.56 -18.34
CA SER A 71 10.36 -13.27 -17.08
C SER A 71 10.99 -14.66 -17.08
N THR A 72 11.29 -15.17 -15.90
CA THR A 72 11.54 -16.59 -15.64
C THR A 72 10.38 -17.43 -16.22
N PRO A 73 10.64 -18.56 -16.89
CA PRO A 73 9.57 -19.39 -17.44
C PRO A 73 8.76 -20.08 -16.33
N VAL A 74 7.46 -20.24 -16.58
CA VAL A 74 6.54 -21.05 -15.75
C VAL A 74 6.90 -22.53 -15.84
N PHE A 75 7.28 -22.98 -17.02
CA PHE A 75 7.66 -24.37 -17.29
C PHE A 75 8.57 -24.44 -18.52
N VAL A 76 9.52 -25.38 -18.51
CA VAL A 76 10.42 -25.66 -19.63
C VAL A 76 10.53 -27.16 -19.83
N TYR A 77 10.36 -27.59 -21.07
CA TYR A 77 10.63 -28.96 -21.52
C TYR A 77 11.68 -28.92 -22.61
N ARG A 78 12.74 -29.72 -22.46
CA ARG A 78 13.86 -29.79 -23.40
C ARG A 78 14.46 -31.20 -23.38
N ASP A 79 14.82 -31.72 -24.55
CA ASP A 79 15.55 -32.98 -24.72
C ASP A 79 14.87 -34.23 -24.12
N GLY A 80 13.54 -34.20 -23.98
CA GLY A 80 12.79 -35.33 -23.42
C GLY A 80 12.37 -35.15 -21.96
N ASP A 81 12.94 -34.16 -21.26
CA ASP A 81 12.79 -33.99 -19.82
C ASP A 81 12.33 -32.56 -19.42
N GLU A 82 11.76 -32.45 -18.22
CA GLU A 82 11.46 -31.17 -17.58
C GLU A 82 12.73 -30.50 -17.03
N VAL A 83 12.86 -29.19 -17.27
CA VAL A 83 13.97 -28.38 -16.74
C VAL A 83 13.46 -27.51 -15.59
N THR A 84 13.74 -27.93 -14.35
CA THR A 84 13.24 -27.30 -13.12
C THR A 84 14.12 -26.17 -12.59
N GLU A 85 15.41 -26.12 -12.95
CA GLU A 85 16.38 -25.14 -12.41
C GLU A 85 16.03 -23.69 -12.73
N THR A 86 15.43 -23.46 -13.91
CA THR A 86 15.05 -22.13 -14.40
C THR A 86 13.58 -21.81 -14.20
N GLN A 87 12.87 -22.58 -13.37
CA GLN A 87 11.44 -22.43 -13.17
C GLN A 87 11.12 -21.27 -12.22
N MET A 88 10.08 -20.51 -12.54
CA MET A 88 9.51 -19.48 -11.68
C MET A 88 9.05 -20.09 -10.34
N GLU A 89 9.51 -19.51 -9.22
CA GLU A 89 9.36 -20.11 -7.89
C GLU A 89 7.89 -20.31 -7.50
N GLU A 90 7.02 -19.38 -7.90
CA GLU A 90 5.58 -19.39 -7.66
C GLU A 90 4.85 -20.58 -8.32
N TYR A 91 5.46 -21.21 -9.32
CA TYR A 91 4.90 -22.35 -10.06
C TYR A 91 5.59 -23.69 -9.74
N ARG A 92 6.68 -23.67 -8.96
CA ARG A 92 7.41 -24.89 -8.62
C ARG A 92 6.51 -25.84 -7.83
N GLY A 93 6.39 -27.09 -8.31
CA GLY A 93 5.52 -28.10 -7.73
C GLY A 93 4.01 -27.86 -7.93
N ARG A 94 3.63 -26.82 -8.69
CA ARG A 94 2.23 -26.55 -9.08
C ARG A 94 1.95 -26.75 -10.56
N VAL A 95 2.92 -27.24 -11.35
CA VAL A 95 2.70 -27.49 -12.77
C VAL A 95 2.97 -28.95 -13.11
N GLU A 96 2.20 -29.48 -14.05
CA GLU A 96 2.29 -30.85 -14.51
C GLU A 96 2.27 -30.85 -16.04
N TRP A 97 3.23 -31.56 -16.64
CA TRP A 97 3.30 -31.78 -18.07
C TRP A 97 2.39 -32.93 -18.50
N ILE A 98 1.53 -32.70 -19.50
CA ILE A 98 0.60 -33.72 -19.99
C ILE A 98 1.14 -34.37 -21.27
N GLU A 99 1.67 -35.59 -21.15
CA GLU A 99 2.34 -36.30 -22.25
C GLU A 99 1.42 -36.76 -23.39
N GLY A 100 0.13 -36.99 -23.10
CA GLY A 100 -0.77 -37.77 -23.96
C GLY A 100 -1.00 -37.24 -25.39
N GLY A 101 -0.63 -36.00 -25.69
CA GLY A 101 -0.82 -35.37 -27.01
C GLY A 101 0.47 -34.99 -27.75
N ILE A 102 1.65 -35.28 -27.18
CA ILE A 102 2.92 -34.76 -27.68
C ILE A 102 3.28 -35.30 -29.09
N THR A 103 2.89 -36.52 -29.42
CA THR A 103 3.15 -37.15 -30.73
C THR A 103 2.36 -36.50 -31.85
N GLU A 104 1.21 -35.88 -31.54
CA GLU A 104 0.40 -35.11 -32.48
C GLU A 104 0.71 -33.60 -32.44
N GLY A 105 1.66 -33.19 -31.60
CA GLY A 105 2.06 -31.78 -31.47
C GLY A 105 1.14 -30.97 -30.57
N THR A 106 0.38 -31.64 -29.71
CA THR A 106 -0.34 -30.99 -28.62
C THR A 106 0.61 -30.83 -27.44
N VAL A 107 0.79 -29.59 -27.03
CA VAL A 107 1.63 -29.18 -25.90
C VAL A 107 0.68 -28.69 -24.82
N ALA A 108 0.60 -29.43 -23.72
CA ALA A 108 -0.37 -29.19 -22.67
C ALA A 108 0.31 -29.10 -21.31
N LEU A 109 0.09 -27.98 -20.62
CA LEU A 109 0.58 -27.70 -19.28
C LEU A 109 -0.61 -27.56 -18.34
N LYS A 110 -0.64 -28.39 -17.30
CA LYS A 110 -1.62 -28.26 -16.23
C LYS A 110 -1.03 -27.42 -15.11
N VAL A 111 -1.78 -26.43 -14.63
CA VAL A 111 -1.44 -25.59 -13.47
C VAL A 111 -2.39 -25.94 -12.34
N HIS A 112 -1.86 -26.38 -11.22
CA HIS A 112 -2.61 -26.82 -10.06
C HIS A 112 -2.90 -25.69 -9.08
N SER A 113 -4.04 -25.79 -8.40
CA SER A 113 -4.42 -24.93 -7.28
C SER A 113 -4.24 -23.45 -7.62
N LEU A 114 -5.05 -22.98 -8.56
CA LEU A 114 -4.99 -21.62 -9.10
C LEU A 114 -5.14 -20.57 -8.00
N ARG A 115 -4.34 -19.51 -8.13
CA ARG A 115 -4.36 -18.32 -7.28
C ARG A 115 -4.80 -17.10 -8.10
N PRO A 116 -5.32 -16.03 -7.48
CA PRO A 116 -5.59 -14.76 -8.16
C PRO A 116 -4.40 -14.27 -9.01
N SER A 117 -3.16 -14.44 -8.53
CA SER A 117 -1.93 -14.09 -9.23
C SER A 117 -1.69 -14.85 -10.54
N ASP A 118 -2.33 -16.01 -10.73
CA ASP A 118 -2.22 -16.83 -11.94
C ASP A 118 -3.09 -16.27 -13.08
N HIS A 119 -4.00 -15.35 -12.81
CA HIS A 119 -4.83 -14.67 -13.81
C HIS A 119 -3.98 -13.92 -14.82
N GLY A 120 -4.23 -14.10 -16.11
CA GLY A 120 -3.65 -13.28 -17.16
C GLY A 120 -3.10 -14.09 -18.33
N GLN A 121 -2.26 -13.42 -19.12
CA GLN A 121 -1.72 -13.95 -20.34
C GLN A 121 -0.64 -15.01 -20.07
N TYR A 122 -0.71 -16.12 -20.80
CA TYR A 122 0.36 -17.10 -20.91
C TYR A 122 0.80 -17.21 -22.37
N TRP A 123 2.07 -17.51 -22.55
CA TRP A 123 2.70 -17.70 -23.85
C TRP A 123 3.25 -19.11 -23.94
N CYS A 124 2.89 -19.81 -25.00
CA CYS A 124 3.50 -21.07 -25.39
C CYS A 124 4.46 -20.80 -26.54
N ARG A 125 5.74 -21.08 -26.31
CA ARG A 125 6.82 -20.95 -27.29
C ARG A 125 7.42 -22.31 -27.55
N VAL A 126 7.52 -22.65 -28.82
CA VAL A 126 8.10 -23.90 -29.29
C VAL A 126 9.26 -23.57 -30.22
N LYS A 127 10.41 -24.18 -29.96
CA LYS A 127 11.65 -23.92 -30.67
C LYS A 127 12.24 -25.22 -31.22
N GLU A 128 12.70 -25.16 -32.47
CA GLU A 128 13.44 -26.20 -33.17
C GLU A 128 14.69 -25.56 -33.77
N ASP A 129 15.87 -25.93 -33.29
CA ASP A 129 17.15 -25.32 -33.69
C ASP A 129 17.13 -23.77 -33.65
N ASN A 130 17.05 -23.13 -34.82
CA ASN A 130 17.01 -21.67 -34.97
C ASN A 130 15.60 -21.12 -35.25
N TYR A 131 14.61 -21.99 -35.45
CA TYR A 131 13.24 -21.62 -35.72
C TYR A 131 12.43 -21.55 -34.43
N LEU A 132 11.61 -20.50 -34.30
CA LEU A 132 10.78 -20.24 -33.12
C LEU A 132 9.38 -19.85 -33.58
N ALA A 133 8.39 -20.49 -32.97
CA ALA A 133 6.99 -20.12 -33.10
C ALA A 133 6.35 -20.03 -31.72
N GLU A 134 5.46 -19.06 -31.54
CA GLU A 134 4.78 -18.84 -30.28
C GLU A 134 3.33 -18.41 -30.49
N THR A 135 2.55 -18.59 -29.43
CA THR A 135 1.15 -18.18 -29.37
C THR A 135 0.83 -17.79 -27.93
N SER A 136 -0.21 -17.00 -27.74
CA SER A 136 -0.65 -16.57 -26.44
C SER A 136 -2.07 -17.06 -26.16
N LEU A 137 -2.36 -17.33 -24.89
CA LEU A 137 -3.69 -17.66 -24.39
C LEU A 137 -3.97 -16.96 -23.06
N LEU A 138 -5.24 -16.63 -22.82
CA LEU A 138 -5.67 -15.90 -21.63
C LEU A 138 -6.26 -16.90 -20.62
N LEU A 139 -5.70 -16.95 -19.41
CA LEU A 139 -6.29 -17.64 -18.27
C LEU A 139 -7.05 -16.62 -17.42
N GLN A 140 -8.36 -16.78 -17.32
CA GLN A 140 -9.22 -16.01 -16.44
C GLN A 140 -9.47 -16.82 -15.16
N VAL A 141 -8.86 -16.38 -14.07
CA VAL A 141 -9.16 -16.91 -12.74
C VAL A 141 -10.28 -16.09 -12.12
N ALA A 142 -11.24 -16.75 -11.48
CA ALA A 142 -12.34 -16.11 -10.76
C ALA A 142 -12.63 -16.79 -9.41
N SER A 143 -13.29 -16.07 -8.51
CA SER A 143 -13.74 -16.54 -7.19
C SER A 143 -15.03 -15.82 -6.81
N LEU A 144 -16.01 -16.59 -6.34
CA LEU A 144 -17.17 -16.07 -5.64
C LEU A 144 -16.81 -16.02 -4.16
N GLY A 145 -16.66 -14.79 -3.65
CA GLY A 145 -16.29 -14.58 -2.27
C GLY A 145 -17.39 -15.00 -1.27
N SER A 146 -17.22 -14.58 -0.03
CA SER A 146 -18.24 -14.75 1.00
C SER A 146 -19.54 -14.05 0.63
N ASP A 147 -20.63 -14.49 1.25
CA ASP A 147 -21.90 -13.79 1.12
C ASP A 147 -21.77 -12.37 1.70
N PRO A 148 -22.45 -11.37 1.11
CA PRO A 148 -22.40 -10.00 1.60
C PRO A 148 -22.96 -9.93 3.03
N TYR A 149 -22.28 -9.24 3.92
CA TYR A 149 -22.74 -8.97 5.27
C TYR A 149 -23.06 -7.48 5.41
N ILE A 150 -24.30 -7.17 5.77
CA ILE A 150 -24.76 -5.79 5.97
C ILE A 150 -24.92 -5.51 7.45
N HIS A 151 -24.32 -4.42 7.91
CA HIS A 151 -24.46 -3.93 9.28
C HIS A 151 -24.70 -2.42 9.31
N VAL A 152 -25.23 -1.95 10.43
CA VAL A 152 -25.48 -0.53 10.68
C VAL A 152 -24.20 0.12 11.22
N ASP A 153 -23.75 1.20 10.60
CA ASP A 153 -22.56 1.97 11.01
C ASP A 153 -22.87 3.17 11.90
N GLY A 154 -24.15 3.40 12.21
CA GLY A 154 -24.62 4.49 13.04
C GLY A 154 -25.54 5.45 12.29
N SER A 155 -25.73 6.63 12.88
CA SER A 155 -26.55 7.71 12.32
C SER A 155 -25.70 8.94 12.04
N VAL A 156 -25.87 9.50 10.85
CA VAL A 156 -25.33 10.82 10.47
C VAL A 156 -26.47 11.83 10.55
N GLU A 157 -26.17 13.13 10.61
CA GLU A 157 -27.17 14.21 10.67
C GLU A 157 -28.24 14.13 9.55
N SER A 158 -27.96 13.40 8.46
CA SER A 158 -28.83 13.28 7.29
C SER A 158 -29.43 11.89 7.03
N GLY A 159 -29.22 10.87 7.87
CA GLY A 159 -29.78 9.53 7.65
C GLY A 159 -29.07 8.38 8.40
N LEU A 160 -29.54 7.15 8.17
CA LEU A 160 -28.96 5.92 8.70
C LEU A 160 -27.85 5.42 7.77
N GLN A 161 -26.67 5.13 8.29
CA GLN A 161 -25.56 4.61 7.50
C GLN A 161 -25.50 3.08 7.59
N LEU A 162 -25.56 2.43 6.44
CA LEU A 162 -25.40 0.99 6.27
C LEU A 162 -24.09 0.71 5.55
N VAL A 163 -23.41 -0.37 5.95
CA VAL A 163 -22.20 -0.82 5.28
C VAL A 163 -22.32 -2.30 4.94
N CYS A 164 -21.97 -2.62 3.70
CA CYS A 164 -21.94 -3.96 3.15
C CYS A 164 -20.49 -4.39 2.98
N THR A 165 -20.16 -5.57 3.49
CA THR A 165 -18.81 -6.12 3.46
C THR A 165 -18.80 -7.55 2.92
N ALA A 166 -17.74 -7.92 2.20
CA ALA A 166 -17.52 -9.30 1.77
C ALA A 166 -16.05 -9.53 1.44
N LYS A 167 -15.57 -10.77 1.50
CA LYS A 167 -14.16 -11.13 1.26
C LYS A 167 -13.98 -12.22 0.22
N GLY A 168 -12.78 -12.34 -0.37
CA GLY A 168 -12.43 -13.45 -1.25
C GLY A 168 -12.98 -13.35 -2.67
N TRP A 169 -13.38 -12.15 -3.13
CA TRP A 169 -13.90 -11.94 -4.48
C TRP A 169 -12.75 -11.78 -5.48
N PHE A 170 -12.85 -12.40 -6.65
CA PHE A 170 -11.88 -12.18 -7.72
C PHE A 170 -12.49 -12.44 -9.11
N PRO A 171 -12.20 -11.67 -10.16
CA PRO A 171 -11.48 -10.39 -10.14
C PRO A 171 -12.27 -9.30 -9.38
N GLU A 172 -11.86 -8.03 -9.49
CA GLU A 172 -12.53 -6.92 -8.81
C GLU A 172 -14.06 -6.95 -9.06
N PRO A 173 -14.89 -7.04 -8.00
CA PRO A 173 -16.33 -7.19 -8.14
C PRO A 173 -17.06 -5.84 -8.28
N GLN A 174 -18.31 -5.90 -8.72
CA GLN A 174 -19.21 -4.75 -8.84
C GLN A 174 -20.30 -4.79 -7.77
N VAL A 175 -20.46 -3.71 -7.01
CA VAL A 175 -21.43 -3.63 -5.92
C VAL A 175 -22.62 -2.76 -6.32
N SER A 176 -23.83 -3.21 -5.98
CA SER A 176 -25.05 -2.43 -6.14
C SER A 176 -25.95 -2.57 -4.92
N TRP A 177 -26.56 -1.45 -4.53
CA TRP A 177 -27.59 -1.42 -3.49
C TRP A 177 -28.95 -1.33 -4.16
N ARG A 178 -29.93 -2.10 -3.69
CA ARG A 178 -31.30 -2.12 -4.21
C ARG A 178 -32.32 -1.99 -3.08
N ASP A 179 -33.44 -1.34 -3.36
CA ASP A 179 -34.59 -1.31 -2.46
C ASP A 179 -35.45 -2.58 -2.60
N ILE A 180 -36.53 -2.67 -1.82
CA ILE A 180 -37.51 -3.77 -1.87
C ILE A 180 -38.19 -3.94 -3.25
N LYS A 181 -38.25 -2.89 -4.08
CA LYS A 181 -38.81 -2.95 -5.43
C LYS A 181 -37.76 -3.40 -6.46
N GLY A 182 -36.50 -3.53 -6.05
CA GLY A 182 -35.38 -3.85 -6.91
C GLY A 182 -34.79 -2.62 -7.63
N GLU A 183 -35.18 -1.41 -7.25
CA GLU A 183 -34.62 -0.18 -7.82
C GLU A 183 -33.24 0.11 -7.21
N ASN A 184 -32.29 0.54 -8.04
CA ASN A 184 -30.93 0.83 -7.59
C ASN A 184 -30.90 2.08 -6.71
N LEU A 185 -30.29 1.94 -5.54
CA LEU A 185 -30.04 3.02 -4.60
C LEU A 185 -28.67 3.65 -4.86
N LEU A 186 -28.57 4.96 -4.59
CA LEU A 186 -27.32 5.70 -4.76
C LEU A 186 -26.33 5.29 -3.67
N THR A 187 -25.26 4.63 -4.09
CA THR A 187 -24.13 4.27 -3.22
C THR A 187 -23.42 5.54 -2.75
N PHE A 188 -23.14 5.64 -1.45
CA PHE A 188 -22.45 6.78 -0.88
C PHE A 188 -20.94 6.70 -1.14
N SER A 189 -20.35 5.53 -0.87
CA SER A 189 -18.95 5.23 -1.18
C SER A 189 -18.79 3.72 -1.44
N ASN A 190 -17.82 3.37 -2.27
CA ASN A 190 -17.46 1.98 -2.53
C ASN A 190 -15.94 1.86 -2.62
N HIS A 191 -15.38 0.93 -1.85
CA HIS A 191 -13.96 0.67 -1.80
C HIS A 191 -13.72 -0.83 -1.91
N ASN A 192 -12.82 -1.21 -2.83
CA ASN A 192 -12.37 -2.57 -3.01
C ASN A 192 -10.89 -2.62 -2.60
N PHE A 193 -10.57 -3.42 -1.59
CA PHE A 193 -9.21 -3.57 -1.07
C PHE A 193 -8.68 -4.94 -1.50
N GLN A 194 -7.44 -4.98 -1.98
CA GLN A 194 -6.82 -6.24 -2.35
C GLN A 194 -6.10 -6.84 -1.14
N ASP A 195 -6.45 -8.07 -0.78
CA ASP A 195 -5.82 -8.85 0.28
C ASP A 195 -4.48 -9.47 -0.20
N GLU A 196 -3.73 -10.04 0.74
CA GLU A 196 -2.40 -10.63 0.47
C GLU A 196 -2.42 -11.79 -0.52
N ASP A 197 -3.52 -12.53 -0.57
CA ASP A 197 -3.74 -13.62 -1.53
C ASP A 197 -4.12 -13.12 -2.94
N GLY A 198 -4.29 -11.81 -3.08
CA GLY A 198 -4.68 -11.13 -4.31
C GLY A 198 -6.18 -11.05 -4.55
N SER A 199 -7.01 -11.60 -3.64
CA SER A 199 -8.46 -11.46 -3.68
C SER A 199 -8.92 -10.08 -3.19
N PHE A 200 -10.19 -9.74 -3.42
CA PHE A 200 -10.77 -8.47 -3.04
C PHE A 200 -11.68 -8.61 -1.82
N TYR A 201 -11.46 -7.72 -0.87
CA TYR A 201 -12.40 -7.32 0.16
C TYR A 201 -13.23 -6.13 -0.33
N VAL A 202 -14.54 -6.22 -0.15
CA VAL A 202 -15.52 -5.22 -0.55
C VAL A 202 -15.97 -4.46 0.68
N GLU A 203 -15.99 -3.12 0.60
CA GLU A 203 -16.61 -2.23 1.57
C GLU A 203 -17.46 -1.20 0.82
N SER A 204 -18.78 -1.31 0.92
CA SER A 204 -19.72 -0.39 0.29
C SER A 204 -20.60 0.28 1.32
N THR A 205 -20.78 1.59 1.24
CA THR A 205 -21.60 2.37 2.18
C THR A 205 -22.83 2.94 1.49
N LEU A 206 -23.98 2.82 2.16
CA LEU A 206 -25.24 3.44 1.79
C LEU A 206 -25.73 4.33 2.92
N VAL A 207 -26.27 5.51 2.59
CA VAL A 207 -26.95 6.38 3.55
C VAL A 207 -28.44 6.42 3.22
N VAL A 208 -29.25 5.81 4.08
CA VAL A 208 -30.70 5.75 3.94
C VAL A 208 -31.31 7.00 4.59
N ARG A 209 -31.94 7.85 3.78
CA ARG A 209 -32.59 9.09 4.22
C ARG A 209 -34.11 9.01 4.27
N ASP A 210 -34.68 8.14 3.44
CA ASP A 210 -36.12 7.95 3.36
C ASP A 210 -36.58 6.95 4.42
N ALA A 211 -37.37 7.44 5.37
CA ALA A 211 -37.93 6.66 6.47
C ALA A 211 -38.92 5.57 6.02
N SER A 212 -39.37 5.58 4.76
CA SER A 212 -40.21 4.51 4.19
C SER A 212 -39.41 3.31 3.66
N THR A 213 -38.08 3.39 3.66
CA THR A 213 -37.23 2.28 3.21
C THR A 213 -37.18 1.20 4.29
N GLU A 214 -37.99 0.16 4.13
CA GLU A 214 -38.10 -0.93 5.12
C GLU A 214 -36.99 -1.98 4.99
N THR A 215 -36.59 -2.30 3.77
CA THR A 215 -35.59 -3.33 3.49
C THR A 215 -34.69 -2.88 2.35
N VAL A 216 -33.40 -3.10 2.55
CA VAL A 216 -32.35 -2.78 1.59
C VAL A 216 -31.54 -4.02 1.33
N SER A 217 -31.13 -4.22 0.07
CA SER A 217 -30.27 -5.32 -0.33
C SER A 217 -28.97 -4.83 -0.93
N CYS A 218 -27.86 -5.48 -0.58
CA CYS A 218 -26.56 -5.31 -1.20
C CYS A 218 -26.29 -6.51 -2.11
N PHE A 219 -25.93 -6.27 -3.37
CA PHE A 219 -25.56 -7.28 -4.35
C PHE A 219 -24.11 -7.06 -4.80
N ILE A 220 -23.34 -8.13 -4.82
CA ILE A 220 -21.96 -8.16 -5.30
C ILE A 220 -21.90 -9.08 -6.52
N HIS A 221 -21.53 -8.53 -7.67
CA HIS A 221 -21.50 -9.19 -8.97
C HIS A 221 -20.06 -9.51 -9.40
N ASN A 222 -19.84 -10.76 -9.83
CA ASN A 222 -18.60 -11.20 -10.44
C ASN A 222 -18.70 -11.10 -11.98
N PRO A 223 -17.93 -10.20 -12.63
CA PRO A 223 -18.06 -9.96 -14.06
C PRO A 223 -17.52 -11.11 -14.95
N SER A 224 -16.67 -12.00 -14.40
CA SER A 224 -16.12 -13.13 -15.16
C SER A 224 -17.05 -14.35 -15.14
N LEU A 225 -17.74 -14.56 -14.01
CA LEU A 225 -18.68 -15.67 -13.83
C LEU A 225 -20.11 -15.28 -14.23
N ALA A 226 -20.39 -13.98 -14.36
CA ALA A 226 -21.74 -13.43 -14.53
C ALA A 226 -22.71 -13.86 -13.42
N GLU A 227 -22.19 -14.09 -12.21
CA GLU A 227 -22.93 -14.48 -11.02
C GLU A 227 -22.93 -13.35 -9.99
N GLU A 228 -24.01 -13.21 -9.23
CA GLU A 228 -24.11 -12.26 -8.12
C GLU A 228 -24.52 -12.94 -6.82
N LYS A 229 -24.01 -12.42 -5.69
CA LYS A 229 -24.47 -12.78 -4.35
C LYS A 229 -25.10 -11.57 -3.70
N GLY A 230 -26.20 -11.78 -2.99
CA GLY A 230 -26.92 -10.71 -2.32
C GLY A 230 -27.21 -11.03 -0.87
N SER A 231 -27.32 -9.99 -0.06
CA SER A 231 -27.93 -10.06 1.28
C SER A 231 -28.89 -8.89 1.44
N ASP A 232 -29.94 -9.09 2.24
CA ASP A 232 -30.87 -8.07 2.64
C ASP A 232 -30.76 -7.76 4.13
N VAL A 233 -31.13 -6.53 4.49
CA VAL A 233 -31.29 -6.09 5.87
C VAL A 233 -32.63 -5.35 5.98
N SER A 234 -33.46 -5.79 6.92
CA SER A 234 -34.61 -5.00 7.34
C SER A 234 -34.12 -3.90 8.26
N ILE A 235 -34.59 -2.67 8.03
CA ILE A 235 -34.30 -1.51 8.88
C ILE A 235 -35.45 -1.42 9.90
N PRO A 236 -35.35 -2.02 11.10
CA PRO A 236 -36.44 -1.96 12.06
C PRO A 236 -36.72 -0.52 12.50
N GLU A 237 -38.00 -0.18 12.62
CA GLU A 237 -38.52 1.08 13.18
C GLU A 237 -37.91 1.39 14.58
N LYS A 238 -37.45 0.34 15.27
CA LYS A 238 -36.83 0.34 16.60
C LYS A 238 -35.34 0.74 16.65
N LEU A 239 -34.66 0.87 15.51
CA LEU A 239 -33.25 1.34 15.46
C LEU A 239 -33.10 2.76 16.04
N GLN A 240 -34.16 3.57 16.03
CA GLN A 240 -34.16 4.89 16.66
C GLN A 240 -34.15 4.84 18.20
N THR A 241 -34.53 3.71 18.82
CA THR A 241 -34.60 3.56 20.28
C THR A 241 -33.40 2.80 20.86
N GLU A 242 -32.74 1.92 20.10
CA GLU A 242 -31.64 1.09 20.61
C GLU A 242 -30.22 1.66 20.36
N LEU A 243 -30.04 2.49 19.33
CA LEU A 243 -28.86 3.36 19.16
C LEU A 243 -28.65 4.34 20.33
N ALA A 244 -29.63 4.46 21.24
CA ALA A 244 -29.59 5.34 22.40
C ALA A 244 -29.07 4.66 23.68
N SER A 245 -28.93 3.33 23.73
CA SER A 245 -28.67 2.62 24.99
C SER A 245 -27.19 2.42 25.31
N LEU A 246 -26.33 2.28 24.31
CA LEU A 246 -24.91 1.99 24.46
C LEU A 246 -24.09 2.91 23.56
N LYS A 247 -23.15 3.65 24.14
CA LYS A 247 -22.26 4.57 23.42
C LYS A 247 -20.82 4.16 23.62
N VAL A 248 -20.00 4.31 22.58
CA VAL A 248 -18.55 4.21 22.71
C VAL A 248 -18.00 5.58 23.07
N ILE A 249 -17.16 5.63 24.09
CA ILE A 249 -16.48 6.84 24.56
C ILE A 249 -14.99 6.67 24.30
N GLY A 250 -14.45 7.58 23.51
CA GLY A 250 -13.01 7.77 23.31
C GLY A 250 -12.47 8.95 24.14
N PRO A 251 -11.15 9.20 24.06
CA PRO A 251 -10.53 10.37 24.67
C PRO A 251 -11.05 11.67 24.03
N SER A 252 -11.35 12.67 24.86
CA SER A 252 -11.85 13.97 24.41
C SER A 252 -10.76 14.94 23.95
N GLN A 253 -9.50 14.65 24.27
CA GLN A 253 -8.33 15.43 23.86
C GLN A 253 -7.39 14.57 23.01
N PRO A 254 -6.61 15.20 22.11
CA PRO A 254 -5.61 14.47 21.35
C PRO A 254 -4.62 13.74 22.26
N ILE A 255 -4.30 12.49 21.90
CA ILE A 255 -3.28 11.71 22.58
C ILE A 255 -1.92 12.16 22.03
N LEU A 256 -1.07 12.69 22.90
CA LEU A 256 0.29 13.10 22.55
C LEU A 256 1.27 11.98 22.91
N VAL A 257 2.04 11.49 21.94
CA VAL A 257 3.02 10.40 22.16
C VAL A 257 4.35 10.75 21.50
N GLY A 258 5.47 10.55 22.22
CA GLY A 258 6.81 10.73 21.66
C GLY A 258 7.19 9.63 20.68
N VAL A 259 8.01 9.94 19.66
CA VAL A 259 8.57 8.91 18.78
C VAL A 259 9.34 7.87 19.61
N GLY A 260 9.06 6.59 19.38
CA GLY A 260 9.64 5.45 20.11
C GLY A 260 8.96 5.08 21.42
N GLU A 261 7.96 5.84 21.89
CA GLU A 261 7.14 5.49 23.05
C GLU A 261 5.99 4.55 22.67
N ASP A 262 5.31 3.98 23.66
CA ASP A 262 4.13 3.12 23.42
C ASP A 262 2.85 3.96 23.35
N ILE A 263 2.06 3.76 22.31
CA ILE A 263 0.76 4.40 22.09
C ILE A 263 -0.31 3.60 22.82
N GLN A 264 -1.24 4.27 23.50
CA GLN A 264 -2.42 3.64 24.11
C GLN A 264 -3.73 4.26 23.61
N LEU A 265 -4.46 3.50 22.81
CA LEU A 265 -5.76 3.87 22.24
C LEU A 265 -6.87 3.20 23.05
N THR A 266 -7.41 3.92 24.03
CA THR A 266 -8.43 3.41 24.96
C THR A 266 -9.83 3.82 24.53
N CYS A 267 -10.76 2.86 24.53
CA CYS A 267 -12.19 3.11 24.37
C CYS A 267 -13.01 2.38 25.43
N SER A 268 -14.16 2.94 25.79
CA SER A 268 -15.05 2.38 26.80
C SER A 268 -16.52 2.52 26.44
N LEU A 269 -17.31 1.52 26.82
CA LEU A 269 -18.76 1.55 26.69
C LEU A 269 -19.44 2.35 27.80
N ALA A 270 -20.49 3.09 27.43
CA ALA A 270 -21.38 3.79 28.34
C ALA A 270 -22.84 3.42 28.05
N PRO A 271 -23.55 2.78 28.99
CA PRO A 271 -23.11 2.37 30.32
C PRO A 271 -22.07 1.23 30.28
N LYS A 272 -21.33 1.05 31.38
CA LYS A 272 -20.38 -0.06 31.55
C LYS A 272 -21.09 -1.40 31.30
N THR A 273 -20.62 -2.14 30.31
CA THR A 273 -21.24 -3.37 29.82
C THR A 273 -20.13 -4.33 29.43
N ASP A 274 -20.28 -5.62 29.75
CA ASP A 274 -19.29 -6.62 29.36
C ASP A 274 -19.13 -6.70 27.83
N ALA A 275 -17.89 -6.65 27.35
CA ALA A 275 -17.54 -6.69 25.93
C ALA A 275 -16.74 -7.95 25.54
N GLN A 276 -16.68 -8.99 26.39
CA GLN A 276 -15.88 -10.20 26.10
C GLN A 276 -16.28 -10.91 24.81
N SER A 277 -17.59 -10.99 24.54
CA SER A 277 -18.17 -11.63 23.36
C SER A 277 -18.52 -10.64 22.24
N MET A 278 -17.98 -9.42 22.28
CA MET A 278 -18.19 -8.42 21.23
C MET A 278 -17.02 -8.45 20.24
N GLU A 279 -17.29 -8.08 18.99
CA GLU A 279 -16.23 -7.69 18.06
C GLU A 279 -15.81 -6.25 18.36
N VAL A 280 -14.51 -6.03 18.56
CA VAL A 280 -13.94 -4.70 18.78
C VAL A 280 -12.82 -4.45 17.77
N ARG A 281 -12.96 -3.39 16.96
CA ARG A 281 -11.99 -3.02 15.91
C ARG A 281 -11.37 -1.67 16.22
N TRP A 282 -10.06 -1.55 16.02
CA TRP A 282 -9.40 -0.25 15.85
C TRP A 282 -9.06 -0.08 14.40
N VAL A 283 -9.43 1.04 13.82
CA VAL A 283 -9.29 1.31 12.40
C VAL A 283 -8.78 2.74 12.18
N ARG A 284 -8.29 3.01 10.96
CA ARG A 284 -7.95 4.37 10.51
C ARG A 284 -9.12 4.93 9.69
N SER A 285 -8.92 5.13 8.39
CA SER A 285 -9.94 5.66 7.49
C SER A 285 -11.03 4.64 7.12
N HIS A 286 -10.65 3.38 6.90
CA HIS A 286 -11.51 2.28 6.44
C HIS A 286 -11.54 1.14 7.46
N ARG A 287 -12.55 0.27 7.46
CA ARG A 287 -12.61 -0.83 8.45
C ARG A 287 -11.70 -2.00 8.13
N HIS A 288 -11.32 -2.15 6.86
CA HIS A 288 -10.43 -3.19 6.40
C HIS A 288 -9.33 -2.61 5.48
N PRO A 289 -8.09 -3.05 5.63
CA PRO A 289 -7.57 -3.77 6.81
C PRO A 289 -7.63 -2.89 8.07
N ALA A 290 -7.83 -3.51 9.22
CA ALA A 290 -7.92 -2.83 10.52
C ALA A 290 -6.54 -2.69 11.18
N VAL A 291 -6.38 -1.74 12.09
CA VAL A 291 -5.18 -1.62 12.94
C VAL A 291 -5.09 -2.82 13.89
N TYR A 292 -6.23 -3.24 14.43
CA TYR A 292 -6.37 -4.44 15.27
C TYR A 292 -7.84 -4.89 15.32
N VAL A 293 -8.07 -6.21 15.38
CA VAL A 293 -9.40 -6.80 15.56
C VAL A 293 -9.38 -7.77 16.73
N TYR A 294 -10.27 -7.54 17.69
CA TYR A 294 -10.60 -8.45 18.79
C TYR A 294 -11.96 -9.08 18.52
N MET A 295 -12.07 -10.40 18.62
CA MET A 295 -13.33 -11.13 18.48
C MET A 295 -13.27 -12.36 19.40
N ASP A 296 -14.32 -12.56 20.22
CA ASP A 296 -14.50 -13.73 21.07
C ASP A 296 -13.28 -14.13 21.92
N GLY A 297 -12.60 -13.15 22.52
CA GLY A 297 -11.43 -13.41 23.38
C GLY A 297 -10.11 -13.56 22.62
N ALA A 298 -10.10 -13.44 21.29
CA ALA A 298 -8.93 -13.66 20.47
C ALA A 298 -8.64 -12.50 19.49
N HIS A 299 -7.36 -12.42 19.08
CA HIS A 299 -6.90 -11.54 18.01
C HIS A 299 -7.17 -12.17 16.64
N VAL A 300 -7.73 -11.40 15.70
CA VAL A 300 -7.93 -11.84 14.31
C VAL A 300 -6.80 -11.29 13.42
N ALA A 301 -5.74 -12.07 13.26
CA ALA A 301 -4.52 -11.63 12.56
C ALA A 301 -4.71 -11.40 11.05
N GLY A 302 -5.64 -12.11 10.40
CA GLY A 302 -5.86 -12.03 8.95
C GLY A 302 -6.37 -10.68 8.45
N GLU A 303 -6.95 -9.87 9.32
CA GLU A 303 -7.53 -8.56 8.96
C GLU A 303 -6.65 -7.39 9.41
N GLN A 304 -5.46 -7.70 9.96
CA GLN A 304 -4.58 -6.69 10.50
C GLN A 304 -3.69 -6.05 9.41
N MET A 305 -3.70 -4.72 9.38
CA MET A 305 -2.79 -3.86 8.62
C MET A 305 -1.33 -4.25 8.86
N ALA A 306 -0.59 -4.49 7.78
CA ALA A 306 0.79 -4.97 7.83
C ALA A 306 1.73 -4.07 8.66
N GLU A 307 1.53 -2.74 8.64
CA GLU A 307 2.37 -1.76 9.36
C GLU A 307 2.30 -1.85 10.90
N TYR A 308 1.27 -2.51 11.43
CA TYR A 308 1.04 -2.70 12.87
C TYR A 308 1.34 -4.11 13.38
N ARG A 309 1.53 -5.08 12.48
CA ARG A 309 1.78 -6.48 12.86
C ARG A 309 3.03 -6.59 13.73
N GLY A 310 2.91 -7.34 14.82
CA GLY A 310 4.00 -7.52 15.81
C GLY A 310 4.25 -6.31 16.71
N ARG A 311 3.53 -5.19 16.54
CA ARG A 311 3.63 -4.00 17.40
C ARG A 311 2.40 -3.81 18.29
N THR A 312 1.32 -4.55 18.05
CA THR A 312 0.04 -4.35 18.75
C THR A 312 -0.21 -5.38 19.83
N THR A 313 -0.78 -4.94 20.95
CA THR A 313 -1.33 -5.80 21.99
C THR A 313 -2.60 -5.17 22.55
N VAL A 314 -3.62 -5.97 22.87
CA VAL A 314 -4.83 -5.47 23.55
C VAL A 314 -4.74 -5.75 25.03
N LEU A 315 -4.96 -4.70 25.82
CA LEU A 315 -5.15 -4.76 27.26
C LEU A 315 -6.66 -4.88 27.51
N SER A 316 -7.07 -6.04 28.04
CA SER A 316 -8.47 -6.42 28.28
C SER A 316 -8.77 -6.64 29.77
N ASP A 317 -8.00 -6.02 30.66
CA ASP A 317 -8.14 -6.13 32.12
C ASP A 317 -9.49 -5.61 32.63
N ALA A 318 -10.07 -4.62 31.96
CA ALA A 318 -11.37 -4.02 32.27
C ALA A 318 -12.46 -4.37 31.23
N ILE A 319 -12.30 -5.47 30.50
CA ILE A 319 -13.24 -5.85 29.42
C ILE A 319 -14.64 -6.17 29.94
N SER A 320 -14.76 -6.70 31.16
CA SER A 320 -16.05 -6.95 31.83
C SER A 320 -16.80 -5.66 32.16
N GLU A 321 -16.11 -4.52 32.17
CA GLU A 321 -16.70 -3.18 32.31
C GLU A 321 -16.86 -2.47 30.96
N GLY A 322 -16.51 -3.14 29.85
CA GLY A 322 -16.60 -2.60 28.50
C GLY A 322 -15.48 -1.64 28.15
N ARG A 323 -14.33 -1.74 28.80
CA ARG A 323 -13.14 -0.92 28.51
C ARG A 323 -12.03 -1.78 27.93
N LEU A 324 -11.55 -1.40 26.75
CA LEU A 324 -10.39 -2.02 26.12
C LEU A 324 -9.39 -0.94 25.72
N THR A 325 -8.11 -1.29 25.78
CA THR A 325 -7.02 -0.43 25.33
C THR A 325 -6.17 -1.18 24.32
N LEU A 326 -6.06 -0.65 23.10
CA LEU A 326 -5.06 -1.10 22.15
C LEU A 326 -3.74 -0.39 22.44
N GLN A 327 -2.71 -1.16 22.73
CA GLN A 327 -1.34 -0.69 22.83
C GLN A 327 -0.60 -0.94 21.51
N ILE A 328 0.04 0.09 20.96
CA ILE A 328 0.92 0.00 19.79
C ILE A 328 2.33 0.40 20.22
N ASN A 329 3.27 -0.52 20.13
CA ASN A 329 4.65 -0.34 20.57
C ASN A 329 5.49 0.41 19.54
N ASP A 330 6.49 1.14 20.04
CA ASP A 330 7.48 1.88 19.24
C ASP A 330 6.84 2.86 18.26
N ALA A 331 6.27 3.96 18.77
CA ALA A 331 5.55 4.96 17.98
C ALA A 331 6.37 5.54 16.83
N LYS A 332 5.79 5.54 15.64
CA LYS A 332 6.39 6.09 14.41
C LYS A 332 5.65 7.35 13.98
N THR A 333 6.32 8.23 13.24
CA THR A 333 5.66 9.43 12.66
C THR A 333 4.52 9.08 11.70
N SER A 334 4.57 7.88 11.08
CA SER A 334 3.48 7.36 10.24
C SER A 334 2.22 6.97 11.03
N ASP A 335 2.34 6.84 12.35
CA ASP A 335 1.22 6.50 13.23
C ASP A 335 0.38 7.77 13.56
N ASP A 336 0.86 8.98 13.28
CA ASP A 336 0.07 10.21 13.46
C ASP A 336 -1.23 10.18 12.63
N GLY A 337 -2.34 10.58 13.24
CA GLY A 337 -3.60 10.73 12.54
C GLY A 337 -4.81 10.35 13.37
N LYS A 338 -5.94 10.22 12.67
CA LYS A 338 -7.21 9.82 13.26
C LYS A 338 -7.37 8.30 13.29
N TYR A 339 -7.87 7.82 14.40
CA TYR A 339 -8.26 6.43 14.61
C TYR A 339 -9.73 6.40 15.01
N ARG A 340 -10.37 5.25 14.78
CA ARG A 340 -11.71 4.95 15.29
C ARG A 340 -11.66 3.63 16.01
N CYS A 341 -12.35 3.55 17.14
CA CYS A 341 -12.66 2.28 17.79
C CYS A 341 -14.12 1.97 17.56
N LEU A 342 -14.40 0.74 17.10
CA LEU A 342 -15.76 0.28 16.82
C LEU A 342 -16.07 -0.91 17.71
N PHE A 343 -17.24 -0.89 18.33
CA PHE A 343 -17.79 -1.99 19.12
C PHE A 343 -19.04 -2.49 18.43
N GLU A 344 -19.05 -3.76 18.05
CA GLU A 344 -20.22 -4.44 17.49
C GLU A 344 -21.12 -4.94 18.62
N LYS A 345 -22.42 -4.70 18.47
CA LYS A 345 -23.44 -5.32 19.30
C LYS A 345 -24.74 -5.49 18.51
N ASP A 346 -25.23 -6.72 18.45
CA ASP A 346 -26.54 -7.08 17.86
C ASP A 346 -26.68 -6.62 16.39
N GLY A 347 -25.60 -6.67 15.61
CA GLY A 347 -25.53 -6.26 14.20
C GLY A 347 -25.32 -4.76 13.98
N VAL A 348 -25.05 -4.00 15.04
CA VAL A 348 -24.87 -2.55 15.01
C VAL A 348 -23.51 -2.18 15.56
N TYR A 349 -22.76 -1.38 14.82
CA TYR A 349 -21.53 -0.78 15.32
C TYR A 349 -21.82 0.55 16.02
N GLN A 350 -21.16 0.75 17.15
CA GLN A 350 -20.98 2.04 17.80
C GLN A 350 -19.51 2.42 17.73
N GLU A 351 -19.21 3.70 17.55
CA GLU A 351 -17.82 4.15 17.37
C GLU A 351 -17.48 5.42 18.15
N ALA A 352 -16.18 5.62 18.35
CA ALA A 352 -15.62 6.88 18.82
C ALA A 352 -14.32 7.20 18.08
N ASP A 353 -14.15 8.48 17.76
CA ASP A 353 -12.93 9.03 17.19
C ASP A 353 -11.84 9.18 18.26
N LEU A 354 -10.59 8.92 17.87
CA LEU A 354 -9.38 9.20 18.62
C LEU A 354 -8.43 9.98 17.73
N ASP A 355 -7.92 11.12 18.22
CA ASP A 355 -6.89 11.89 17.51
C ASP A 355 -5.52 11.60 18.14
N LEU A 356 -4.66 10.92 17.40
CA LEU A 356 -3.29 10.62 17.81
C LEU A 356 -2.35 11.65 17.18
N LYS A 357 -1.48 12.23 18.02
CA LYS A 357 -0.45 13.18 17.61
C LYS A 357 0.91 12.70 18.06
N ILE A 358 1.78 12.44 17.09
CA ILE A 358 3.14 11.99 17.35
C ILE A 358 4.06 13.20 17.48
N ILE A 359 4.98 13.15 18.45
CA ILE A 359 5.93 14.22 18.74
C ILE A 359 7.35 13.69 18.58
N GLY A 360 8.04 14.20 17.55
CA GLY A 360 9.49 14.09 17.41
C GLY A 360 10.13 15.34 17.99
N LEU A 361 10.87 15.20 19.09
CA LEU A 361 11.73 16.28 19.60
C LEU A 361 13.04 16.22 18.83
N GLY A 362 13.25 17.19 17.95
CA GLY A 362 14.45 17.24 17.13
C GLY A 362 15.70 17.59 17.93
N PHE A 363 16.84 17.52 17.25
CA PHE A 363 18.15 17.82 17.82
C PHE A 363 18.35 19.32 18.04
N SER A 364 19.34 19.67 18.87
CA SER A 364 19.69 21.08 19.11
C SER A 364 20.01 21.81 17.80
N PRO A 365 19.45 23.01 17.56
CA PRO A 365 19.67 23.76 16.33
C PRO A 365 21.12 24.21 16.16
N GLN A 366 21.56 24.19 14.91
CA GLN A 366 22.88 24.65 14.46
C GLN A 366 22.74 25.90 13.61
N ILE A 367 23.45 26.95 14.01
CA ILE A 367 23.53 28.21 13.24
C ILE A 367 24.81 28.17 12.40
N SER A 368 24.64 28.40 11.10
CA SER A 368 25.70 28.52 10.10
C SER A 368 25.64 29.88 9.43
N MET A 369 26.79 30.34 8.93
CA MET A 369 26.95 31.63 8.26
C MET A 369 27.55 31.41 6.88
N GLU A 370 26.92 31.97 5.85
CA GLU A 370 27.39 31.94 4.47
C GLU A 370 27.61 33.38 3.98
N ARG A 371 28.75 33.63 3.32
CA ARG A 371 29.04 34.93 2.71
C ARG A 371 28.68 34.91 1.24
N LEU A 372 27.80 35.82 0.84
CA LEU A 372 27.37 35.99 -0.55
C LEU A 372 28.36 36.91 -1.28
N LYS A 373 28.37 36.81 -2.62
CA LYS A 373 29.34 37.51 -3.49
C LYS A 373 29.25 39.04 -3.38
N ASP A 374 28.13 39.55 -2.89
CA ASP A 374 27.85 40.99 -2.80
C ASP A 374 28.21 41.60 -1.43
N GLY A 375 28.84 40.81 -0.54
CA GLY A 375 29.20 41.23 0.83
C GLY A 375 28.06 41.04 1.85
N GLU A 376 26.90 40.56 1.41
CA GLU A 376 25.81 40.13 2.29
C GLU A 376 26.17 38.86 3.06
N VAL A 377 25.66 38.77 4.29
CA VAL A 377 25.86 37.63 5.19
C VAL A 377 24.51 36.94 5.36
N LYS A 378 24.44 35.67 4.95
CA LYS A 378 23.26 34.82 5.16
C LYS A 378 23.47 33.97 6.40
N LEU A 379 22.52 34.06 7.33
CA LEU A 379 22.48 33.23 8.54
C LEU A 379 21.45 32.13 8.33
N LYS A 380 21.84 30.88 8.59
CA LYS A 380 20.98 29.72 8.40
C LYS A 380 20.93 28.92 9.69
N CYS A 381 19.73 28.78 10.25
CA CYS A 381 19.48 27.89 11.37
C CYS A 381 18.94 26.55 10.86
N THR A 382 19.59 25.45 11.25
CA THR A 382 19.26 24.09 10.83
C THR A 382 19.03 23.21 12.04
N SER A 383 18.04 22.32 11.95
CA SER A 383 17.78 21.30 12.96
C SER A 383 16.99 20.16 12.32
N GLU A 384 17.23 18.95 12.82
CA GLU A 384 16.66 17.71 12.27
C GLU A 384 15.89 16.94 13.34
N GLY A 385 15.03 16.02 12.92
CA GLY A 385 14.29 15.11 13.83
C GLY A 385 13.02 15.69 14.46
N TRP A 386 12.57 16.87 14.02
CA TRP A 386 11.31 17.45 14.51
C TRP A 386 10.10 16.86 13.79
N PHE A 387 9.06 16.51 14.56
CA PHE A 387 7.76 16.12 14.03
C PHE A 387 6.64 16.55 15.01
N PRO A 388 5.50 17.11 14.55
CA PRO A 388 5.25 17.59 13.19
C PRO A 388 6.17 18.79 12.85
N GLN A 389 5.99 19.39 11.67
CA GLN A 389 6.83 20.51 11.24
C GLN A 389 6.91 21.60 12.34
N PRO A 390 8.12 21.96 12.79
CA PRO A 390 8.27 22.87 13.91
C PRO A 390 8.15 24.33 13.46
N HIS A 391 7.86 25.22 14.41
CA HIS A 391 8.05 26.65 14.24
C HIS A 391 9.50 27.01 14.58
N ALA A 392 10.20 27.64 13.64
CA ALA A 392 11.56 28.12 13.85
C ALA A 392 11.60 29.65 13.71
N PHE A 393 12.36 30.28 14.60
CA PHE A 393 12.49 31.73 14.70
C PHE A 393 13.96 32.12 14.89
N LEU A 394 14.43 33.07 14.11
CA LEU A 394 15.78 33.64 14.20
C LEU A 394 15.68 35.09 14.67
N LEU A 395 16.23 35.37 15.84
CA LEU A 395 16.32 36.72 16.39
C LEU A 395 17.75 37.26 16.19
N VAL A 396 17.88 38.42 15.56
CA VAL A 396 19.15 39.17 15.49
C VAL A 396 19.00 40.45 16.28
N THR A 397 19.77 40.61 17.35
CA THR A 397 19.82 41.87 18.12
C THR A 397 21.10 42.62 17.81
N ASN A 398 20.94 43.92 17.55
CA ASN A 398 22.04 44.80 17.18
C ASN A 398 22.38 45.71 18.35
N SER A 399 23.48 45.38 19.04
CA SER A 399 24.12 46.21 20.07
C SER A 399 25.58 46.44 19.67
N SER A 400 26.48 46.72 20.62
CA SER A 400 27.93 46.71 20.36
C SER A 400 28.48 45.35 19.89
N VAL A 401 27.68 44.28 20.03
CA VAL A 401 27.88 42.95 19.46
C VAL A 401 26.57 42.50 18.80
N VAL A 402 26.65 41.87 17.63
CA VAL A 402 25.51 41.18 16.99
C VAL A 402 25.26 39.88 17.74
N ASN A 403 24.07 39.69 18.32
CA ASN A 403 23.68 38.42 18.92
C ASN A 403 22.61 37.73 18.05
N VAL A 404 22.82 36.45 17.75
CA VAL A 404 21.91 35.66 16.91
C VAL A 404 21.36 34.52 17.76
N THR A 405 20.05 34.45 17.90
CA THR A 405 19.37 33.37 18.64
C THR A 405 18.48 32.61 17.68
N CYS A 406 18.63 31.29 17.62
CA CYS A 406 17.67 30.43 16.94
C CYS A 406 16.79 29.71 17.98
N SER A 407 15.48 29.79 17.84
CA SER A 407 14.55 29.01 18.67
C SER A 407 13.68 28.15 17.78
N ILE A 408 13.57 26.86 18.12
CA ILE A 408 12.72 25.91 17.41
C ILE A 408 11.77 25.28 18.42
N SER A 409 10.48 25.30 18.11
CA SER A 409 9.43 24.78 19.00
C SER A 409 8.43 23.93 18.22
N SER A 410 7.97 22.85 18.85
CA SER A 410 6.87 22.05 18.31
C SER A 410 5.55 22.83 18.41
N PRO A 411 4.68 22.79 17.39
CA PRO A 411 3.36 23.42 17.46
C PRO A 411 2.44 22.74 18.49
N LEU A 412 2.74 21.50 18.90
CA LEU A 412 1.94 20.71 19.83
C LEU A 412 2.32 20.92 21.30
N LEU A 413 3.44 21.59 21.57
CA LEU A 413 3.93 21.84 22.93
C LEU A 413 3.99 23.33 23.19
N GLU A 414 3.34 23.80 24.25
CA GLU A 414 3.44 25.20 24.68
C GLU A 414 4.85 25.61 25.12
N SER A 415 5.70 24.64 25.46
CA SER A 415 7.07 24.89 25.91
C SER A 415 8.02 25.16 24.74
N ARG A 416 8.32 26.44 24.52
CA ARG A 416 9.41 26.87 23.62
C ARG A 416 10.74 26.34 24.16
N MET A 417 11.32 25.31 23.54
CA MET A 417 12.73 24.99 23.72
C MET A 417 13.56 26.04 22.96
N ILE A 418 14.04 27.05 23.68
CA ILE A 418 14.92 28.07 23.13
C ILE A 418 16.35 27.54 23.22
N TYR A 419 16.97 27.22 22.09
CA TYR A 419 18.40 26.91 22.00
C TYR A 419 19.15 28.11 21.43
N SER A 420 19.45 29.10 22.26
CA SER A 420 20.23 30.26 21.85
C SER A 420 21.72 29.91 21.73
N ARG A 421 22.32 30.18 20.56
CA ARG A 421 23.78 30.12 20.36
C ARG A 421 24.31 31.52 20.06
N GLU A 422 24.90 32.18 21.05
CA GLU A 422 25.49 33.51 20.84
C GLU A 422 26.72 33.44 19.91
N ILE A 423 26.72 34.21 18.84
CA ILE A 423 27.91 34.44 18.00
C ILE A 423 28.47 35.82 18.36
N GLN A 424 29.34 35.91 19.37
CA GLN A 424 30.11 37.14 19.61
C GLN A 424 31.27 37.25 18.60
N GLN A 425 31.05 37.84 17.41
CA GLN A 425 32.12 38.49 16.62
C GLN A 425 31.62 39.12 15.30
N ILE A 426 31.39 40.44 15.28
CA ILE A 426 31.72 41.30 14.14
C ILE A 426 32.28 42.62 14.72
N CYS A 427 33.59 42.68 14.93
CA CYS A 427 34.27 43.96 15.14
C CYS A 427 34.49 44.63 13.78
N GLY A 428 33.74 45.69 13.52
CA GLY A 428 34.13 46.80 12.65
C GLY A 428 34.04 46.58 11.13
N LEU A 429 32.92 46.98 10.53
CA LEU A 429 32.93 47.47 9.15
C LEU A 429 32.10 48.75 9.02
N LEU A 430 32.54 49.79 9.72
CA LEU A 430 32.18 51.17 9.43
C LEU A 430 33.37 52.02 9.87
N LEU A 431 34.33 52.20 8.97
CA LEU A 431 35.29 53.33 8.90
C LEU A 431 36.24 53.07 7.71
N LEU A 432 35.74 53.31 6.49
CA LEU A 432 36.59 53.46 5.30
C LEU A 432 36.87 54.93 4.93
N LEU A 433 36.62 55.87 5.84
CA LEU A 433 37.01 57.27 5.66
C LEU A 433 37.50 57.83 7.00
N VAL A 434 38.63 58.52 6.93
CA VAL A 434 39.40 59.18 8.00
C VAL A 434 40.45 58.28 8.63
N GLY A 435 41.68 58.53 8.20
CA GLY A 435 42.87 57.82 8.62
C GLY A 435 43.38 58.21 10.01
N VAL A 436 44.32 57.36 10.43
CA VAL A 436 45.32 57.56 11.48
C VAL A 436 44.77 57.59 12.91
N VAL A 437 45.44 56.81 13.77
CA VAL A 437 45.30 56.65 15.22
C VAL A 437 44.32 55.55 15.67
N GLY A 438 44.86 54.36 15.99
CA GLY A 438 44.09 53.28 16.61
C GLY A 438 44.85 51.99 16.86
N LEU A 439 46.11 52.04 17.28
CA LEU A 439 46.99 50.88 17.46
C LEU A 439 46.74 50.05 18.75
N ILE A 440 45.52 50.04 19.30
CA ILE A 440 45.24 49.39 20.61
C ILE A 440 44.20 48.24 20.56
N TRP A 441 43.61 47.94 19.41
CA TRP A 441 42.53 46.92 19.33
C TRP A 441 42.85 45.65 18.51
N TRP A 442 44.13 45.28 18.36
CA TRP A 442 44.49 44.02 17.67
C TRP A 442 44.63 42.81 18.62
N LYS A 443 44.73 43.00 19.94
CA LYS A 443 45.09 41.90 20.87
C LYS A 443 43.96 41.26 21.68
N SER A 444 42.70 41.53 21.38
CA SER A 444 41.56 40.90 22.08
C SER A 444 40.60 40.12 21.17
N CYS A 445 41.16 39.39 20.19
CA CYS A 445 40.47 38.28 19.53
C CYS A 445 41.17 36.97 19.90
N ARG A 446 41.02 36.55 21.16
CA ARG A 446 41.30 35.16 21.56
C ARG A 446 40.51 34.82 22.81
N LYS A 447 39.70 33.75 22.66
CA LYS A 447 38.88 33.07 23.68
C LYS A 447 37.63 33.84 24.14
N GLY A 448 36.51 33.56 23.48
CA GLY A 448 35.19 33.57 24.13
C GLY A 448 34.79 32.11 24.35
N GLU A 449 34.54 31.73 25.60
CA GLU A 449 34.17 30.38 26.01
C GLU A 449 32.76 30.00 25.52
N LEU A 450 32.61 28.71 25.23
CA LEU A 450 31.38 28.07 24.79
C LEU A 450 30.49 27.82 26.02
N GLY A 451 29.37 28.53 26.15
CA GLY A 451 28.37 28.30 27.19
C GLY A 451 27.05 27.80 26.60
N GLU A 452 26.69 26.55 26.89
CA GLU A 452 25.34 26.03 26.64
C GLU A 452 24.42 26.40 27.82
N HIS A 453 23.31 27.08 27.57
CA HIS A 453 22.28 27.31 28.58
C HIS A 453 20.96 26.67 28.15
N LYS A 454 20.54 25.62 28.87
CA LYS A 454 19.20 25.03 28.80
C LYS A 454 18.31 25.75 29.82
N GLN A 455 17.38 26.59 29.38
CA GLN A 455 16.38 27.20 30.26
C GLN A 455 14.95 26.81 29.85
N ARG A 456 14.15 26.37 30.84
CA ARG A 456 12.68 26.30 30.75
C ARG A 456 12.13 27.71 30.97
N GLY A 457 11.70 28.38 29.90
CA GLY A 457 11.11 29.72 29.97
C GLY A 457 9.60 29.67 30.18
N ALA A 458 9.11 30.24 31.29
CA ALA A 458 7.70 30.57 31.52
C ALA A 458 7.26 31.72 30.58
N GLY A 459 5.99 31.69 30.18
CA GLY A 459 5.47 32.37 29.01
C GLY A 459 5.56 33.90 28.99
N PHE A 460 5.71 34.43 27.77
CA PHE A 460 5.34 35.79 27.37
C PHE A 460 4.86 35.78 25.91
N ALA A 461 3.76 36.49 25.66
CA ALA A 461 3.11 36.63 24.36
C ALA A 461 3.88 37.58 23.42
N VAL A 462 3.70 37.42 22.09
CA VAL A 462 3.50 38.47 21.06
C VAL A 462 3.65 37.88 19.64
N GLY A 463 2.66 38.17 18.78
CA GLY A 463 2.81 38.41 17.33
C GLY A 463 2.76 37.22 16.36
N THR A 464 1.59 36.92 15.79
CA THR A 464 1.36 35.97 14.69
C THR A 464 1.41 36.65 13.32
N PHE A 465 2.07 36.03 12.33
CA PHE A 465 1.85 36.27 10.91
C PHE A 465 1.75 34.93 10.16
N SER A 466 0.75 34.83 9.28
CA SER A 466 0.39 33.66 8.46
C SER A 466 0.94 33.82 7.04
N ALA A 467 1.40 32.71 6.45
CA ALA A 467 1.43 32.55 5.00
C ALA A 467 1.27 31.06 4.63
N ASP A 468 0.36 30.83 3.69
CA ASP A 468 -0.12 29.54 3.20
C ASP A 468 0.87 28.79 2.29
N THR A 469 0.58 27.48 2.18
CA THR A 469 0.77 26.54 1.05
C THR A 469 2.08 25.75 0.86
N GLU A 470 1.86 24.44 1.00
CA GLU A 470 2.23 23.32 0.10
C GLU A 470 3.52 22.54 0.40
N ALA A 471 3.29 21.25 0.64
CA ALA A 471 4.21 20.29 1.22
C ALA A 471 5.14 19.70 0.15
N GLN A 472 6.45 19.81 0.39
CA GLN A 472 7.44 18.91 -0.19
C GLN A 472 8.64 18.76 0.76
N ARG A 473 9.06 17.51 0.94
CA ARG A 473 10.16 17.07 1.81
C ARG A 473 11.46 17.74 1.41
N HIS A 474 11.93 18.71 2.18
CA HIS A 474 13.32 19.16 2.20
C HIS A 474 13.65 19.74 3.59
N PRO A 475 14.94 19.79 3.98
CA PRO A 475 15.37 20.53 5.16
C PRO A 475 14.79 21.95 5.09
N VAL A 476 14.22 22.40 6.20
CA VAL A 476 13.62 23.75 6.29
C VAL A 476 14.75 24.77 6.22
N ASP A 477 15.03 25.26 5.01
CA ASP A 477 15.89 26.41 4.76
C ASP A 477 15.06 27.68 4.93
N ILE A 478 15.12 28.26 6.12
CA ILE A 478 14.65 29.63 6.34
C ILE A 478 15.76 30.55 5.82
N GLN A 479 15.50 31.24 4.69
CA GLN A 479 16.43 32.21 4.09
C GLN A 479 16.37 33.56 4.80
#